data_AF-A0A9E2MYI3-F1
#
_entry.id   AF-A0A9E2MYI3-F1
#
_cell.length_a   1.000
_cell.length_b   1.000
_cell.length_c   1.000
_cell.angle_alpha   90.00
_cell.angle_beta   90.00
_cell.angle_gamma   90.00
#
_symmetry.space_group_name_H-M   'P 1'
#
loop_
_entity.id
_entity.type
_entity.pdbx_description
1 polymer ?
#
loop_
_entity_poly.entity_id
_entity_poly.type
_entity_poly.pdbx_seq_one_letter_code
_entity_poly.pdbx_strand_id
1 'polypeptide(L)'
;MRKIIYIVTQSEFGGAQKNVLDLAIAFKNRYDVLVAAGPDGGGKLFKRLADNKINWRQLKWLRRSAANPFIDFMGLVEILSLLIKERPNLLHLHSSKAGFLGSLAGRLTGVKIVYTVHGAVFEASFSRLTRKFFLYLENFSAYFK
;
A
#
# COMPACT_ATOMS: atom_id res chain seq x y z
N MET A 1 -20.33 10.54 0.69
CA MET A 1 -20.01 9.23 0.06
C MET A 1 -18.84 8.62 0.81
N ARG A 2 -18.83 7.30 1.09
CA ARG A 2 -17.70 6.68 1.81
C ARG A 2 -16.50 6.52 0.87
N LYS A 3 -15.28 6.81 1.32
CA LYS A 3 -14.03 6.75 0.53
C LYS A 3 -13.13 5.58 0.96
N ILE A 4 -12.58 4.86 -0.01
CA ILE A 4 -11.63 3.76 0.18
C ILE A 4 -10.33 4.10 -0.55
N ILE A 5 -9.20 4.00 0.16
CA ILE A 5 -7.87 4.09 -0.44
C ILE A 5 -7.21 2.72 -0.42
N TYR A 6 -6.80 2.25 -1.59
CA TYR A 6 -5.95 1.06 -1.72
C TYR A 6 -4.49 1.50 -1.87
N ILE A 7 -3.55 0.89 -1.13
CA ILE A 7 -2.11 1.16 -1.29
C ILE A 7 -1.34 -0.11 -1.58
N VAL A 8 -0.54 -0.11 -2.64
CA VAL A 8 0.39 -1.20 -3.00
C VAL A 8 1.79 -0.63 -3.31
N THR A 9 2.87 -1.30 -2.89
CA THR A 9 4.22 -0.71 -2.99
C THR A 9 4.70 -0.51 -4.42
N GLN A 10 4.37 -1.41 -5.35
CA GLN A 10 4.85 -1.34 -6.73
C GLN A 10 3.70 -1.21 -7.72
N SER A 11 3.97 -0.56 -8.84
CA SER A 11 3.05 -0.32 -9.96
C SER A 11 3.21 -1.29 -11.14
N GLU A 12 4.01 -2.35 -10.99
CA GLU A 12 4.01 -3.47 -11.92
C GLU A 12 2.64 -4.15 -11.96
N PHE A 13 2.41 -4.98 -12.98
CA PHE A 13 1.15 -5.72 -13.06
C PHE A 13 1.37 -7.20 -12.72
N GLY A 14 1.33 -7.50 -11.43
CA GLY A 14 1.38 -8.85 -10.85
C GLY A 14 0.10 -9.21 -10.08
N GLY A 15 0.16 -10.28 -9.27
CA GLY A 15 -1.00 -10.79 -8.54
C GLY A 15 -1.63 -9.78 -7.57
N ALA A 16 -0.80 -9.10 -6.75
CA ALA A 16 -1.28 -8.10 -5.80
C ALA A 16 -1.96 -6.92 -6.50
N GLN A 17 -1.37 -6.41 -7.58
CA GLN A 17 -1.90 -5.27 -8.33
C GLN A 17 -3.15 -5.63 -9.15
N LYS A 18 -3.23 -6.86 -9.66
CA LYS A 18 -4.46 -7.39 -10.25
C LYS A 18 -5.58 -7.42 -9.21
N ASN A 19 -5.31 -7.95 -8.02
CA ASN A 19 -6.30 -7.97 -6.95
C ASN A 19 -6.78 -6.55 -6.55
N VAL A 20 -5.86 -5.59 -6.42
CA VAL A 20 -6.21 -4.18 -6.18
C VAL A 20 -7.10 -3.62 -7.29
N LEU A 21 -6.77 -3.88 -8.56
CA LEU A 21 -7.57 -3.44 -9.70
C LEU A 21 -8.98 -4.05 -9.69
N ASP A 22 -9.09 -5.36 -9.46
CA ASP A 22 -10.36 -6.08 -9.42
C ASP A 22 -11.26 -5.53 -8.29
N LEU A 23 -10.70 -5.28 -7.11
CA LEU A 23 -11.41 -4.64 -5.99
C LEU A 23 -11.85 -3.22 -6.34
N ALA A 24 -10.95 -2.41 -6.90
CA ALA A 24 -11.27 -1.04 -7.27
C ALA A 24 -12.39 -0.97 -8.32
N ILE A 25 -12.40 -1.88 -9.30
CA ILE A 25 -13.50 -2.00 -10.28
C ILE A 25 -14.81 -2.39 -9.61
N ALA A 26 -14.79 -3.37 -8.71
CA ALA A 26 -15.99 -3.86 -8.04
C ALA A 26 -16.65 -2.78 -7.16
N PHE A 27 -15.85 -1.89 -6.56
CA PHE A 27 -16.32 -0.91 -5.58
C PHE A 27 -16.50 0.52 -6.10
N LYS A 28 -15.96 0.89 -7.28
CA LYS A 28 -15.99 2.27 -7.80
C LYS A 28 -17.39 2.88 -7.99
N ASN A 29 -18.43 2.05 -8.16
CA ASN A 29 -19.81 2.51 -8.32
C ASN A 29 -20.55 2.69 -6.98
N ARG A 30 -19.93 2.28 -5.86
CA ARG A 30 -20.53 2.33 -4.51
C ARG A 30 -19.75 3.23 -3.55
N TYR A 31 -18.47 3.46 -3.85
CA TYR A 31 -17.53 4.19 -3.00
C TYR A 31 -16.68 5.14 -3.85
N ASP A 32 -16.18 6.21 -3.22
CA ASP A 32 -15.10 6.99 -3.81
C ASP A 32 -13.80 6.18 -3.67
N VAL A 33 -13.27 5.68 -4.77
CA VAL A 33 -12.11 4.78 -4.79
C VAL A 33 -10.89 5.51 -5.32
N LEU A 34 -9.80 5.47 -4.54
CA LEU A 34 -8.48 5.93 -4.96
C LEU A 34 -7.47 4.80 -4.77
N VAL A 35 -6.65 4.54 -5.79
CA VAL A 35 -5.54 3.58 -5.71
C VAL A 35 -4.20 4.33 -5.71
N ALA A 36 -3.39 4.12 -4.69
CA ALA A 36 -2.06 4.70 -4.59
C ALA A 36 -0.97 3.62 -4.72
N ALA A 37 0.07 3.89 -5.51
CA ALA A 37 1.19 2.97 -5.62
C ALA A 37 2.53 3.67 -5.81
N GLY A 38 3.62 2.97 -5.47
CA GLY A 38 4.96 3.44 -5.74
C GLY A 38 5.33 3.43 -7.23
N PRO A 39 6.34 4.20 -7.64
CA PRO A 39 6.79 4.30 -9.04
C PRO A 39 7.51 3.05 -9.56
N ASP A 40 7.98 2.17 -8.68
CA ASP A 40 8.73 0.97 -9.08
C ASP A 40 7.80 -0.02 -9.80
N GLY A 41 8.29 -0.66 -10.87
CA GLY A 41 7.48 -1.63 -11.64
C GLY A 41 6.86 -1.09 -12.94
N GLY A 42 7.24 0.12 -13.38
CA GLY A 42 6.95 0.60 -14.73
C GLY A 42 5.52 1.08 -15.00
N GLY A 43 4.70 1.28 -13.96
CA GLY A 43 3.45 2.04 -14.08
C GLY A 43 2.28 1.34 -14.78
N LYS A 44 2.40 0.04 -15.12
CA LYS A 44 1.35 -0.70 -15.84
C LYS A 44 0.03 -0.77 -15.07
N LEU A 45 0.08 -0.78 -13.73
CA LEU A 45 -1.10 -0.64 -12.87
C LEU A 45 -1.84 0.69 -13.13
N PHE A 46 -1.13 1.83 -13.17
CA PHE A 46 -1.75 3.14 -13.39
C PHE A 46 -2.46 3.23 -14.73
N LYS A 47 -1.85 2.66 -15.79
CA LYS A 47 -2.49 2.58 -17.11
C LYS A 47 -3.83 1.85 -17.03
N ARG A 48 -3.87 0.68 -16.39
CA ARG A 48 -5.12 -0.10 -16.27
C ARG A 48 -6.16 0.59 -15.39
N LEU A 49 -5.75 1.30 -14.36
CA LEU A 49 -6.66 2.11 -13.53
C LEU A 49 -7.27 3.24 -14.35
N ALA A 50 -6.46 3.94 -15.16
CA ALA A 50 -6.91 4.98 -16.07
C ALA A 50 -7.89 4.44 -17.13
N ASP A 51 -7.57 3.30 -17.77
CA ASP A 51 -8.46 2.62 -18.74
C ASP A 51 -9.83 2.29 -18.13
N ASN A 52 -9.88 2.04 -16.81
CA ASN A 52 -11.09 1.74 -16.06
C ASN A 52 -11.75 2.96 -15.39
N LYS A 53 -11.25 4.17 -15.65
CA LYS A 53 -11.72 5.45 -15.05
C LYS A 53 -11.70 5.44 -13.52
N ILE A 54 -10.65 4.85 -12.94
CA ILE A 54 -10.43 4.81 -11.49
C ILE A 54 -9.39 5.86 -11.11
N ASN A 55 -9.67 6.63 -10.05
CA ASN A 55 -8.71 7.61 -9.54
C ASN A 55 -7.46 6.89 -9.01
N TRP A 56 -6.29 7.41 -9.36
CA TRP A 56 -5.03 6.84 -8.92
C TRP A 56 -4.02 7.92 -8.56
N ARG A 57 -3.04 7.57 -7.72
CA ARG A 57 -1.95 8.45 -7.35
C ARG A 57 -0.63 7.71 -7.25
N GLN A 58 0.41 8.26 -7.85
CA GLN A 58 1.75 7.76 -7.66
C GLN A 58 2.36 8.36 -6.37
N LEU A 59 2.89 7.50 -5.50
CA LEU A 59 3.59 7.86 -4.27
C LEU A 59 5.10 7.84 -4.54
N LYS A 60 5.72 9.00 -4.64
CA LYS A 60 7.12 9.17 -5.07
C LYS A 60 8.10 8.39 -4.20
N TRP A 61 7.84 8.31 -2.90
CA TRP A 61 8.76 7.79 -1.89
C TRP A 61 8.44 6.37 -1.44
N LEU A 62 7.28 5.82 -1.81
CA LEU A 62 6.97 4.41 -1.56
C LEU A 62 7.77 3.54 -2.54
N ARG A 63 8.95 3.10 -2.12
CA ARG A 63 9.88 2.30 -2.93
C ARG A 63 10.00 0.88 -2.40
N ARG A 64 10.27 -0.08 -3.29
CA ARG A 64 10.58 -1.48 -2.91
C ARG A 64 12.01 -1.67 -2.43
N SER A 65 12.94 -0.81 -2.86
CA SER A 65 14.38 -0.92 -2.63
C SER A 65 14.75 -1.23 -1.16
N ALA A 66 15.95 -1.81 -0.96
CA ALA A 66 16.48 -2.20 0.34
C ALA A 66 16.34 -1.08 1.39
N ALA A 67 16.04 -1.47 2.64
CA ALA A 67 15.63 -0.61 3.74
C ALA A 67 16.50 0.66 3.88
N ASN A 68 16.01 1.77 3.32
CA ASN A 68 16.60 3.09 3.48
C ASN A 68 15.69 3.89 4.41
N PRO A 69 16.11 4.15 5.65
CA PRO A 69 15.28 4.83 6.65
C PRO A 69 14.76 6.20 6.20
N PHE A 70 15.56 6.95 5.43
CA PHE A 70 15.14 8.27 4.93
C PHE A 70 14.03 8.14 3.88
N ILE A 71 14.16 7.21 2.93
CA ILE A 71 13.13 6.96 1.91
C ILE A 71 11.85 6.45 2.56
N ASP A 72 11.97 5.52 3.53
CA ASP A 72 10.82 4.97 4.25
C ASP A 72 10.11 6.05 5.09
N PHE A 73 10.87 6.96 5.72
CA PHE A 73 10.30 8.11 6.44
C PHE A 73 9.57 9.07 5.49
N MET A 74 10.17 9.41 4.35
CA MET A 74 9.50 10.24 3.34
C MET A 74 8.24 9.56 2.78
N GLY A 75 8.27 8.24 2.62
CA GLY A 75 7.11 7.43 2.23
C GLY A 75 6.00 7.47 3.27
N LEU A 76 6.34 7.39 4.56
CA LEU A 76 5.38 7.55 5.65
C LEU A 76 4.73 8.94 5.63
N VAL A 77 5.54 10.00 5.51
CA VAL A 77 5.04 11.40 5.46
C VAL A 77 4.13 11.60 4.25
N GLU A 78 4.49 11.02 3.10
CA GLU A 78 3.69 11.09 1.88
C GLU A 78 2.33 10.39 2.04
N ILE A 79 2.30 9.19 2.63
CA ILE A 79 1.06 8.48 2.93
C ILE A 79 0.24 9.26 3.96
N LEU A 80 0.87 9.80 5.00
CA LEU A 80 0.19 10.60 6.03
C LEU A 80 -0.49 11.83 5.41
N SER A 81 0.23 12.55 4.56
CA SER A 81 -0.32 13.70 3.81
C SER A 81 -1.50 13.29 2.93
N LEU A 82 -1.42 12.12 2.26
CA LEU A 82 -2.52 11.58 1.49
C LEU A 82 -3.76 11.33 2.36
N LEU A 83 -3.60 10.67 3.50
CA LEU A 83 -4.72 10.34 4.38
C LEU A 83 -5.36 11.59 5.00
N ILE A 84 -4.55 12.58 5.39
CA ILE A 84 -5.05 13.86 5.92
C ILE A 84 -5.85 14.62 4.88
N LYS A 85 -5.38 14.64 3.63
CA LYS A 85 -6.03 15.34 2.51
C LYS A 85 -7.32 14.64 2.09
N GLU A 86 -7.26 13.33 1.89
CA GLU A 86 -8.37 12.56 1.31
C GLU A 86 -9.42 12.13 2.34
N ARG A 87 -9.05 12.06 3.63
CA ARG A 87 -9.89 11.65 4.76
C ARG A 87 -10.70 10.37 4.48
N PRO A 88 -10.05 9.27 4.08
CA PRO A 88 -10.76 8.04 3.74
C PRO A 88 -11.42 7.40 4.95
N ASN A 89 -12.49 6.62 4.70
CA ASN A 89 -13.11 5.81 5.75
C ASN A 89 -12.40 4.47 5.93
N LEU A 90 -11.69 4.01 4.90
CA LEU A 90 -10.97 2.74 4.88
C LEU A 90 -9.66 2.88 4.12
N LEU A 91 -8.59 2.37 4.71
CA LEU A 91 -7.29 2.20 4.10
C LEU A 91 -7.01 0.70 3.93
N HIS A 92 -6.99 0.23 2.68
CA HIS A 92 -6.74 -1.17 2.34
C HIS A 92 -5.32 -1.32 1.81
N LEU A 93 -4.47 -1.99 2.59
CA LEU A 93 -3.05 -2.14 2.33
C LEU A 93 -2.75 -3.48 1.68
N HIS A 94 -1.88 -3.45 0.67
CA HIS A 94 -1.42 -4.62 -0.08
C HIS A 94 0.11 -4.57 -0.14
N SER A 95 0.80 -5.70 0.05
CA SER A 95 2.28 -5.85 0.16
C SER A 95 2.90 -5.41 1.50
N SER A 96 4.04 -5.96 1.88
CA SER A 96 4.63 -5.78 3.22
C SER A 96 5.05 -4.34 3.53
N LYS A 97 5.65 -3.63 2.56
CA LYS A 97 6.14 -2.26 2.77
C LYS A 97 4.98 -1.25 2.90
N ALA A 98 4.01 -1.29 1.99
CA ALA A 98 2.78 -0.52 2.12
C ALA A 98 2.00 -0.92 3.37
N GLY A 99 2.00 -2.22 3.71
CA GLY A 99 1.44 -2.73 4.95
C GLY A 99 2.05 -2.07 6.18
N PHE A 100 3.37 -1.99 6.28
CA PHE A 100 4.04 -1.36 7.42
C PHE A 100 3.81 0.16 7.48
N LEU A 101 4.21 0.90 6.45
CA LEU A 101 4.14 2.36 6.44
C LEU A 101 2.68 2.86 6.44
N GLY A 102 1.81 2.20 5.69
CA GLY A 102 0.40 2.51 5.63
C GLY A 102 -0.33 2.25 6.95
N SER A 103 0.02 1.18 7.68
CA SER A 103 -0.62 0.91 8.98
C SER A 103 -0.24 1.98 10.00
N LEU A 104 1.03 2.41 10.01
CA LEU A 104 1.49 3.49 10.86
C LEU A 104 0.75 4.81 10.54
N ALA A 105 0.68 5.18 9.26
CA ALA A 105 -0.05 6.38 8.84
C ALA A 105 -1.57 6.30 9.16
N GLY A 106 -2.20 5.14 8.94
CA GLY A 106 -3.60 4.91 9.25
C GLY A 106 -3.89 5.06 10.74
N ARG A 107 -3.02 4.50 11.60
CA ARG A 107 -3.13 4.63 13.06
C ARG A 107 -2.99 6.08 13.52
N LEU A 108 -2.02 6.82 12.97
CA LEU A 108 -1.81 8.24 13.28
C LEU A 108 -2.99 9.14 12.84
N THR A 109 -3.76 8.70 11.85
CA THR A 109 -4.92 9.45 11.31
C THR A 109 -6.27 8.93 11.80
N GLY A 110 -6.30 7.85 12.59
CA GLY A 110 -7.54 7.21 13.06
C GLY A 110 -8.36 6.56 11.95
N VAL A 111 -7.77 6.30 10.78
CA VAL A 111 -8.44 5.66 9.64
C VAL A 111 -8.52 4.15 9.89
N LYS A 112 -9.65 3.52 9.51
CA LYS A 112 -9.80 2.06 9.60
C LYS A 112 -8.87 1.37 8.60
N ILE A 113 -8.17 0.35 9.04
CA ILE A 113 -7.15 -0.34 8.23
C ILE A 113 -7.62 -1.76 7.93
N VAL A 114 -7.39 -2.22 6.70
CA VAL A 114 -7.47 -3.64 6.32
C VAL A 114 -6.17 -3.97 5.59
N TYR A 115 -5.54 -5.09 5.92
CA TYR A 115 -4.34 -5.57 5.25
C TYR A 115 -4.59 -6.91 4.56
N THR A 116 -4.23 -7.01 3.27
CA THR A 116 -4.25 -8.29 2.55
C THR A 116 -2.83 -8.74 2.24
N VAL A 117 -2.50 -9.94 2.71
CA VAL A 117 -1.23 -10.61 2.44
C VAL A 117 -1.28 -11.26 1.06
N HIS A 118 -0.28 -10.98 0.22
CA HIS A 118 -0.17 -11.52 -1.15
C HIS A 118 1.07 -12.41 -1.24
N GLY A 119 0.96 -13.66 -0.76
CA GLY A 119 2.03 -14.67 -0.83
C GLY A 119 3.27 -14.35 0.02
N ALA A 120 3.97 -15.39 0.50
CA ALA A 120 5.04 -15.24 1.48
C ALA A 120 6.28 -14.56 0.89
N VAL A 121 6.52 -13.29 1.25
CA VAL A 121 7.83 -12.62 1.11
C VAL A 121 8.93 -13.36 1.90
N PHE A 122 8.56 -14.34 2.74
CA PHE A 122 9.46 -15.14 3.56
C PHE A 122 10.19 -16.27 2.83
N GLU A 123 9.91 -16.52 1.54
CA GLU A 123 10.64 -17.51 0.73
C GLU A 123 11.79 -16.93 -0.10
N ALA A 124 11.98 -15.62 -0.14
CA ALA A 124 13.21 -15.06 -0.69
C ALA A 124 14.37 -15.33 0.28
N SER A 125 15.52 -15.74 -0.25
CA SER A 125 16.77 -16.12 0.44
C SER A 125 17.35 -14.99 1.30
N PHE A 126 16.64 -14.56 2.33
CA PHE A 126 17.09 -13.58 3.29
C PHE A 126 18.02 -14.26 4.30
N SER A 127 19.09 -13.56 4.70
CA SER A 127 19.89 -13.99 5.85
C SER A 127 18.98 -14.17 7.08
N ARG A 128 19.32 -15.08 8.00
CA ARG A 128 18.50 -15.38 9.20
C ARG A 128 18.17 -14.13 10.03
N LEU A 129 19.06 -13.13 10.03
CA LEU A 129 18.89 -11.84 10.70
C LEU A 129 17.84 -10.97 10.03
N THR A 130 17.91 -10.81 8.71
CA THR A 130 16.95 -10.01 7.94
C THR A 130 15.54 -10.59 8.08
N ARG A 131 15.39 -11.92 8.06
CA ARG A 131 14.10 -12.59 8.28
C ARG A 131 13.52 -12.30 9.68
N LYS A 132 14.33 -12.39 10.75
CA LYS A 132 13.88 -12.04 12.11
C LYS A 132 13.42 -10.58 12.22
N PHE A 133 14.15 -9.67 11.59
CA PHE A 133 13.78 -8.25 11.57
C PHE A 133 12.44 -8.01 10.86
N PHE A 134 12.24 -8.62 9.69
CA PHE A 134 10.95 -8.54 8.99
C PHE A 134 9.81 -9.16 9.78
N LEU A 135 10.02 -10.31 10.45
CA LEU A 135 9.02 -10.92 11.33
C LEU A 135 8.68 -10.04 12.53
N TYR A 136 9.67 -9.38 13.13
CA TYR A 136 9.43 -8.45 14.23
C TYR A 136 8.62 -7.23 13.78
N LEU A 137 8.98 -6.64 12.63
CA LEU A 137 8.22 -5.54 12.06
C LEU A 137 6.80 -5.95 11.67
N GLU A 138 6.63 -7.17 11.16
CA GLU A 138 5.32 -7.70 10.85
C GLU A 138 4.48 -7.89 12.11
N ASN A 139 5.01 -8.57 13.15
CA ASN A 139 4.33 -8.74 14.43
C ASN A 139 3.98 -7.41 15.12
N PHE A 140 4.91 -6.45 15.10
CA PHE A 140 4.65 -5.11 15.64
C PHE A 140 3.52 -4.43 14.86
N SER A 141 3.58 -4.49 13.53
CA SER A 141 2.55 -3.88 12.69
C SER A 141 1.21 -4.62 12.74
N ALA A 142 1.19 -5.92 13.08
CA ALA A 142 -0.01 -6.74 13.17
C ALA A 142 -0.98 -6.24 14.26
N TYR A 143 -0.48 -5.57 15.30
CA TYR A 143 -1.34 -4.98 16.32
C TYR A 143 -2.19 -3.79 15.79
N PHE A 144 -1.91 -3.32 14.57
CA PHE A 144 -2.49 -2.10 14.00
C PHE A 144 -3.34 -2.34 12.75
N LYS A 145 -3.48 -3.59 12.31
CA LYS A 145 -4.20 -3.95 11.07
C LYS A 145 -5.03 -5.21 11.26
#